data_AF-A0A3C1WH65-F1
#
_entry.id   AF-A0A3C1WH65-F1
#
_cell.length_a   1.000
_cell.length_b   1.000
_cell.length_c   1.000
_cell.angle_alpha   90.00
_cell.angle_beta   90.00
_cell.angle_gamma   90.00
#
_symmetry.space_group_name_H-M   'P 1'
#
loop_
_entity.id
_entity.type
_entity.pdbx_description
1 polymer ?
#
loop_
_entity_poly.entity_id
_entity_poly.type
_entity_poly.pdbx_seq_one_letter_code
_entity_poly.pdbx_strand_id
1 'polypeptide(L)'
;MLFCITAAHAADTLETHLSLLPERLGPIESVMWSEHGAMRKMFDFPLTPEGREKEMGLRRTLLTAHQIGGFATLASMIATVAVGQMVYNGNESLGDVKSTLGWTTVTMYFTTASLALFTPPPMIRRGEWNTVSTHKLLGGIHFTGMILTPLLATMIEDQKGGGSHTIKTVHMISGYTTTVAFAAAMMVVTF
;
A
#
# COMPACT_ATOMS: atom_id res chain seq x y z
N MET A 1 25.56 42.35 -26.15
CA MET A 1 25.88 41.58 -24.93
C MET A 1 24.80 41.66 -23.83
N LEU A 2 23.94 42.68 -23.80
CA LEU A 2 22.93 42.82 -22.72
C LEU A 2 21.73 41.84 -22.82
N PHE A 3 21.43 41.32 -24.02
CA PHE A 3 20.32 40.37 -24.24
C PHE A 3 20.63 38.91 -23.90
N CYS A 4 21.91 38.52 -23.77
CA CYS A 4 22.28 37.14 -23.37
C CYS A 4 22.28 36.96 -21.84
N ILE A 5 22.50 38.04 -21.08
CA ILE A 5 22.55 38.01 -19.62
C ILE A 5 21.14 37.83 -19.04
N THR A 6 20.12 38.45 -19.66
CA THR A 6 18.72 38.34 -19.22
C THR A 6 18.13 36.95 -19.46
N ALA A 7 18.50 36.27 -20.54
CA ALA A 7 18.07 34.89 -20.81
C ALA A 7 18.72 33.89 -19.84
N ALA A 8 20.00 34.08 -19.51
CA ALA A 8 20.70 33.26 -18.51
C ALA A 8 20.13 33.47 -17.10
N HIS A 9 19.81 34.72 -16.71
CA HIS A 9 19.16 35.00 -15.43
C HIS A 9 17.72 34.47 -15.35
N ALA A 10 16.98 34.46 -16.46
CA ALA A 10 15.63 33.89 -16.53
C ALA A 10 15.66 32.35 -16.45
N ALA A 11 16.68 31.70 -17.04
CA ALA A 11 16.90 30.27 -16.89
C ALA A 11 17.35 29.90 -15.47
N ASP A 12 18.28 30.66 -14.88
CA ASP A 12 18.71 30.50 -13.48
C ASP A 12 17.55 30.67 -12.49
N THR A 13 16.65 31.63 -12.72
CA THR A 13 15.47 31.86 -11.87
C THR A 13 14.37 30.83 -12.07
N LEU A 14 14.28 30.17 -13.24
CA LEU A 14 13.36 29.07 -13.48
C LEU A 14 13.86 27.75 -12.88
N GLU A 15 15.18 27.52 -12.91
CA GLU A 15 15.81 26.35 -12.27
C GLU A 15 15.84 26.46 -10.74
N THR A 16 15.98 27.66 -10.18
CA THR A 16 16.06 27.87 -8.71
C THR A 16 14.73 27.74 -7.96
N HIS A 17 13.58 27.57 -8.64
CA HIS A 17 12.27 27.55 -7.97
C HIS A 17 11.48 26.23 -8.04
N LEU A 18 12.03 25.19 -8.67
CA LEU A 18 11.47 23.84 -8.64
C LEU A 18 12.04 23.08 -7.44
N SER A 19 11.34 23.13 -6.31
CA SER A 19 11.67 22.29 -5.15
C SER A 19 11.72 20.82 -5.58
N LEU A 20 12.89 20.20 -5.46
CA LEU A 20 13.11 18.79 -5.85
C LEU A 20 12.36 17.81 -4.94
N LEU A 21 12.06 18.21 -3.71
CA LEU A 21 11.23 17.47 -2.77
C LEU A 21 9.88 18.18 -2.56
N PRO A 22 8.81 17.42 -2.27
CA PRO A 22 7.53 18.03 -1.92
C PRO A 22 7.65 18.79 -0.59
N GLU A 23 6.89 19.88 -0.45
CA GLU A 23 6.91 20.75 0.74
C GLU A 23 6.63 20.03 2.07
N ARG A 24 5.91 18.92 2.02
CA ARG A 24 5.55 18.12 3.20
C ARG A 24 5.82 16.66 2.92
N LEU A 25 6.69 16.04 3.71
CA LEU A 25 6.88 14.59 3.76
C LEU A 25 6.10 13.99 4.93
N GLY A 26 5.49 12.82 4.72
CA GLY A 26 4.93 12.05 5.84
C GLY A 26 6.04 11.52 6.75
N PRO A 27 5.75 11.07 7.98
CA PRO A 27 6.77 10.61 8.93
C PRO A 27 7.69 9.52 8.36
N ILE A 28 7.10 8.49 7.74
CA ILE A 28 7.84 7.37 7.15
C ILE A 28 8.61 7.81 5.90
N GLU A 29 7.99 8.63 5.05
CA GLU A 29 8.66 9.20 3.87
C GLU A 29 9.86 10.07 4.27
N SER A 30 9.76 10.82 5.37
CA SER A 30 10.84 11.66 5.86
C SER A 30 12.05 10.83 6.28
N VAL A 31 11.83 9.74 7.02
CA VAL A 31 12.90 8.81 7.43
C VAL A 31 13.58 8.15 6.22
N MET A 32 12.80 7.80 5.18
CA MET A 32 13.32 7.04 4.05
C MET A 32 13.87 7.90 2.92
N TRP A 33 13.25 9.05 2.63
CA TRP A 33 13.41 9.76 1.37
C TRP A 33 13.66 11.28 1.51
N SER A 34 13.82 11.80 2.72
CA SER A 34 14.34 13.16 2.92
C SER A 34 15.75 13.32 2.31
N GLU A 35 16.32 14.51 2.37
CA GLU A 35 17.70 14.78 1.93
C GLU A 35 18.73 13.80 2.52
N HIS A 36 18.53 13.39 3.78
CA HIS A 36 19.37 12.40 4.46
C HIS A 36 18.64 11.06 4.68
N GLY A 37 17.59 10.80 3.91
CA GLY A 37 16.77 9.60 4.03
C GLY A 37 17.54 8.31 3.75
N ALA A 38 17.20 7.26 4.49
CA ALA A 38 17.90 5.97 4.41
C ALA A 38 17.90 5.36 2.99
N MET A 39 16.75 5.38 2.31
CA MET A 39 16.60 4.82 0.97
C MET A 39 17.27 5.69 -0.08
N ARG A 40 17.22 7.01 0.07
CA ARG A 40 17.95 7.95 -0.80
C ARG A 40 19.45 7.65 -0.81
N LYS A 41 20.03 7.45 0.38
CA LYS A 41 21.44 7.10 0.53
C LYS A 41 21.76 5.71 -0.01
N MET A 42 20.87 4.73 0.24
CA MET A 42 21.07 3.35 -0.19
C MET A 42 21.13 3.20 -1.72
N PHE A 43 20.26 3.93 -2.45
CA PHE A 43 20.17 3.86 -3.91
C PHE A 43 20.97 4.94 -4.64
N ASP A 44 21.73 5.76 -3.90
CA ASP A 44 22.54 6.86 -4.45
C ASP A 44 21.74 7.80 -5.38
N PHE A 45 20.60 8.30 -4.88
CA PHE A 45 19.80 9.31 -5.57
C PHE A 45 20.16 10.72 -5.10
N PRO A 46 21.13 11.40 -5.74
CA PRO A 46 21.46 12.77 -5.37
C PRO A 46 20.25 13.69 -5.59
N LEU A 47 20.13 14.74 -4.78
CA LEU A 47 19.11 15.77 -4.98
C LEU A 47 19.50 16.71 -6.12
N THR A 48 19.53 16.17 -7.33
CA THR A 48 19.63 16.89 -8.60
C THR A 48 18.41 16.57 -9.47
N PRO A 49 18.12 17.35 -10.52
CA PRO A 49 17.06 17.02 -11.47
C PRO A 49 17.16 15.59 -12.02
N GLU A 50 18.36 15.14 -12.40
CA GLU A 50 18.62 13.80 -12.95
C GLU A 50 18.43 12.70 -11.89
N GLY A 51 18.89 12.95 -10.66
CA GLY A 51 18.67 12.02 -9.54
C GLY A 51 17.19 11.86 -9.20
N ARG A 52 16.43 12.96 -9.23
CA ARG A 52 14.98 12.96 -9.06
C ARG A 52 14.25 12.27 -10.19
N GLU A 53 14.69 12.43 -11.43
CA GLU A 53 14.11 11.69 -12.57
C GLU A 53 14.25 10.18 -12.37
N LYS A 54 15.44 9.69 -11.98
CA LYS A 54 15.66 8.27 -11.69
C LYS A 54 14.81 7.78 -10.51
N GLU A 55 14.70 8.57 -9.45
CA GLU A 55 13.85 8.26 -8.30
C GLU A 55 12.36 8.20 -8.71
N MET A 56 11.91 9.02 -9.67
CA MET A 56 10.56 8.95 -10.23
C MET A 56 10.35 7.73 -11.12
N GLY A 57 11.40 7.25 -11.80
CA GLY A 57 11.42 5.95 -12.45
C GLY A 57 11.17 4.80 -11.45
N LEU A 58 11.90 4.79 -10.34
CA LEU A 58 11.70 3.81 -9.25
C LEU A 58 10.29 3.88 -8.67
N ARG A 59 9.79 5.10 -8.39
CA ARG A 59 8.42 5.31 -7.91
C ARG A 59 7.39 4.71 -8.86
N ARG A 60 7.53 4.94 -10.17
CA ARG A 60 6.63 4.36 -11.16
C ARG A 60 6.67 2.83 -11.14
N THR A 61 7.86 2.24 -11.11
CA THR A 61 8.03 0.78 -11.05
C THR A 61 7.36 0.18 -9.81
N LEU A 62 7.63 0.74 -8.63
CA LEU A 62 7.06 0.24 -7.37
C LEU A 62 5.54 0.38 -7.32
N LEU A 63 4.99 1.51 -7.79
CA LEU A 63 3.53 1.71 -7.81
C LEU A 63 2.83 0.84 -8.85
N THR A 64 3.43 0.62 -10.02
CA THR A 64 2.90 -0.34 -11.00
C THR A 64 2.91 -1.76 -10.43
N ALA A 65 4.01 -2.16 -9.78
CA ALA A 65 4.09 -3.46 -9.11
C ALA A 65 3.07 -3.57 -7.96
N HIS A 66 2.86 -2.51 -7.18
CA HIS A 66 1.84 -2.44 -6.13
C HIS A 66 0.43 -2.63 -6.72
N GLN A 67 0.12 -2.00 -7.85
CA GLN A 67 -1.19 -2.14 -8.49
C GLN A 67 -1.42 -3.56 -9.01
N ILE A 68 -0.44 -4.16 -9.69
CA ILE A 68 -0.51 -5.55 -10.18
C ILE A 68 -0.63 -6.52 -8.99
N GLY A 69 0.23 -6.36 -7.99
CA GLY A 69 0.18 -7.14 -6.75
C GLY A 69 -1.14 -6.96 -6.00
N GLY A 70 -1.75 -5.77 -6.08
CA GLY A 70 -3.05 -5.47 -5.51
C GLY A 70 -4.16 -6.33 -6.13
N PHE A 71 -4.23 -6.42 -7.46
CA PHE A 71 -5.20 -7.29 -8.12
C PHE A 71 -4.96 -8.78 -7.81
N ALA A 72 -3.70 -9.22 -7.79
CA ALA A 72 -3.37 -10.59 -7.42
C ALA A 72 -3.77 -10.90 -5.96
N THR A 73 -3.54 -9.96 -5.05
CA THR A 73 -3.94 -10.06 -3.64
C THR A 73 -5.45 -10.10 -3.52
N LEU A 74 -6.19 -9.26 -4.25
CA LEU A 74 -7.66 -9.27 -4.25
C LEU A 74 -8.23 -10.63 -4.69
N ALA A 75 -7.68 -11.24 -5.74
CA ALA A 75 -8.05 -12.59 -6.16
C ALA A 75 -7.82 -13.61 -5.02
N SER A 76 -6.67 -13.53 -4.34
CA SER A 76 -6.35 -14.39 -3.19
C SER A 76 -7.31 -14.18 -2.01
N MET A 77 -7.68 -12.93 -1.72
CA MET A 77 -8.66 -12.58 -0.68
C MET A 77 -10.05 -13.16 -0.99
N ILE A 78 -10.52 -13.03 -2.23
CA ILE A 78 -11.81 -13.59 -2.67
C ILE A 78 -11.81 -15.12 -2.50
N ALA A 79 -10.74 -15.79 -2.93
CA ALA A 79 -10.60 -17.24 -2.76
C ALA A 79 -10.61 -17.63 -1.27
N THR A 80 -9.86 -16.92 -0.43
CA THR A 80 -9.80 -17.16 1.01
C THR A 80 -11.15 -17.00 1.68
N VAL A 81 -11.88 -15.94 1.37
CA VAL A 81 -13.22 -15.69 1.94
C VAL A 81 -14.23 -16.72 1.43
N ALA A 82 -14.17 -17.09 0.15
CA ALA A 82 -15.06 -18.12 -0.41
C ALA A 82 -14.86 -19.49 0.25
N VAL A 83 -13.60 -19.95 0.37
CA VAL A 83 -13.27 -21.21 1.06
C VAL A 83 -13.59 -21.09 2.56
N GLY A 84 -13.31 -19.94 3.16
CA GLY A 84 -13.66 -19.65 4.56
C GLY A 84 -15.16 -19.77 4.84
N GLN A 85 -16.01 -19.33 3.92
CA GLN A 85 -17.46 -19.48 4.02
C GLN A 85 -17.89 -20.95 3.97
N MET A 86 -17.25 -21.76 3.13
CA MET A 86 -17.52 -23.21 3.06
C MET A 86 -17.18 -23.90 4.39
N VAL A 87 -16.04 -23.55 4.99
CA VAL A 87 -15.64 -24.05 6.32
C VAL A 87 -16.62 -23.59 7.39
N TYR A 88 -17.02 -22.30 7.38
CA TYR A 88 -18.01 -21.77 8.32
C TYR A 88 -19.38 -22.48 8.21
N ASN A 89 -19.75 -22.92 7.01
CA ASN A 89 -20.98 -23.68 6.75
C ASN A 89 -20.86 -25.18 7.09
N GLY A 90 -19.75 -25.64 7.67
CA GLY A 90 -19.56 -27.00 8.17
C GLY A 90 -18.70 -27.92 7.30
N ASN A 91 -18.12 -27.43 6.19
CA ASN A 91 -17.17 -28.23 5.41
C ASN A 91 -15.76 -28.17 6.04
N GLU A 92 -15.59 -28.88 7.16
CA GLU A 92 -14.33 -28.89 7.93
C GLU A 92 -13.14 -29.47 7.15
N SER A 93 -13.38 -30.30 6.13
CA SER A 93 -12.32 -30.88 5.29
C SER A 93 -11.49 -29.82 4.53
N LEU A 94 -12.01 -28.60 4.40
CA LEU A 94 -11.32 -27.47 3.77
C LEU A 94 -10.54 -26.60 4.76
N GLY A 95 -10.45 -26.99 6.04
CA GLY A 95 -9.77 -26.22 7.09
C GLY A 95 -8.31 -25.87 6.74
N ASP A 96 -7.53 -26.86 6.32
CA ASP A 96 -6.12 -26.66 5.94
C ASP A 96 -5.98 -25.80 4.69
N VAL A 97 -6.89 -25.98 3.72
CA VAL A 97 -6.93 -25.16 2.49
C VAL A 97 -7.24 -23.71 2.85
N LYS A 98 -8.23 -23.46 3.71
CA LYS A 98 -8.57 -22.13 4.23
C LYS A 98 -7.39 -21.49 4.94
N SER A 99 -6.69 -22.23 5.80
CA SER A 99 -5.53 -21.72 6.55
C SER A 99 -4.38 -21.36 5.60
N THR A 100 -4.06 -22.26 4.66
CA THR A 100 -3.00 -22.05 3.66
C THR A 100 -3.29 -20.85 2.77
N LEU A 101 -4.53 -20.72 2.26
CA LEU A 101 -4.96 -19.56 1.47
C LEU A 101 -4.91 -18.27 2.28
N GLY A 102 -5.32 -18.31 3.56
CA GLY A 102 -5.25 -17.18 4.48
C GLY A 102 -3.82 -16.66 4.66
N TRP A 103 -2.88 -17.53 4.99
CA TRP A 103 -1.46 -17.16 5.14
C TRP A 103 -0.83 -16.70 3.83
N THR A 104 -1.22 -17.31 2.71
CA THR A 104 -0.81 -16.86 1.36
C THR A 104 -1.30 -15.44 1.10
N THR A 105 -2.58 -15.16 1.38
CA THR A 105 -3.18 -13.84 1.24
C THR A 105 -2.48 -12.79 2.09
N VAL A 106 -2.21 -13.10 3.36
CA VAL A 106 -1.47 -12.22 4.28
C VAL A 106 -0.07 -11.90 3.73
N THR A 107 0.65 -12.92 3.26
CA THR A 107 1.99 -12.74 2.69
C THR A 107 1.97 -11.87 1.44
N MET A 108 1.05 -12.14 0.50
CA MET A 108 0.85 -11.35 -0.71
C MET A 108 0.49 -9.89 -0.38
N TYR A 109 -0.39 -9.69 0.60
CA TYR A 109 -0.81 -8.38 1.05
C TYR A 109 0.34 -7.56 1.62
N PHE A 110 1.11 -8.11 2.57
CA PHE A 110 2.23 -7.36 3.17
C PHE A 110 3.37 -7.13 2.18
N THR A 111 3.59 -8.05 1.24
CA THR A 111 4.52 -7.83 0.12
C THR A 111 4.06 -6.65 -0.74
N THR A 112 2.79 -6.65 -1.12
CA THR A 112 2.18 -5.58 -1.94
C THR A 112 2.17 -4.25 -1.20
N ALA A 113 1.80 -4.22 0.08
CA ALA A 113 1.80 -3.02 0.92
C ALA A 113 3.21 -2.43 1.07
N SER A 114 4.24 -3.29 1.17
CA SER A 114 5.64 -2.86 1.25
C SER A 114 6.07 -2.08 0.00
N LEU A 115 5.62 -2.48 -1.20
CA LEU A 115 5.91 -1.74 -2.44
C LEU A 115 5.42 -0.29 -2.35
N ALA A 116 4.21 -0.06 -1.84
CA ALA A 116 3.69 1.30 -1.65
C ALA A 116 4.40 2.04 -0.51
N LEU A 117 4.71 1.36 0.59
CA LEU A 117 5.38 1.96 1.75
C LEU A 117 6.76 2.50 1.38
N PHE A 118 7.55 1.70 0.67
CA PHE A 118 8.91 2.04 0.26
C PHE A 118 8.95 2.87 -1.03
N THR A 119 7.81 3.33 -1.55
CA THR A 119 7.79 4.17 -2.75
C THR A 119 8.36 5.57 -2.45
N PRO A 120 9.29 6.11 -3.28
CA PRO A 120 9.78 7.48 -3.15
C PRO A 120 8.67 8.52 -3.26
N PRO A 121 8.73 9.67 -2.57
CA PRO A 121 7.66 10.66 -2.54
C PRO A 121 7.40 11.29 -3.92
N PRO A 122 6.16 11.72 -4.23
CA PRO A 122 5.85 12.39 -5.50
C PRO A 122 6.57 13.74 -5.60
N MET A 123 6.79 14.23 -6.83
CA MET A 123 7.33 15.57 -7.08
C MET A 123 6.44 16.67 -6.50
N ILE A 124 5.12 16.58 -6.72
CA ILE A 124 4.15 17.58 -6.28
C ILE A 124 3.10 16.88 -5.41
N ARG A 125 2.77 17.50 -4.28
CA ARG A 125 1.75 17.05 -3.36
C ARG A 125 0.62 18.06 -3.31
N ARG A 126 -0.57 17.66 -3.78
CA ARG A 126 -1.78 18.48 -3.65
C ARG A 126 -2.38 18.25 -2.27
N GLY A 127 -2.85 19.31 -1.63
CA GLY A 127 -3.49 19.26 -0.30
C GLY A 127 -4.99 18.94 -0.35
N GLU A 128 -5.58 18.86 -1.54
CA GLU A 128 -7.02 18.65 -1.74
C GLU A 128 -7.39 17.16 -1.68
N TRP A 129 -8.62 16.89 -1.22
CA TRP A 129 -9.18 15.54 -1.24
C TRP A 129 -9.41 15.04 -2.67
N ASN A 130 -8.96 13.84 -2.97
CA ASN A 130 -9.04 13.22 -4.30
C ASN A 130 -9.11 11.69 -4.19
N THR A 131 -9.10 11.00 -5.33
CA THR A 131 -9.13 9.52 -5.40
C THR A 131 -7.99 8.86 -4.59
N VAL A 132 -6.77 9.42 -4.64
CA VAL A 132 -5.63 8.94 -3.83
C VAL A 132 -5.89 9.12 -2.33
N SER A 133 -6.54 10.21 -1.93
CA SER A 133 -6.91 10.45 -0.52
C SER A 133 -7.93 9.41 -0.04
N THR A 134 -8.96 9.15 -0.84
CA THR A 134 -9.94 8.09 -0.58
C THR A 134 -9.27 6.70 -0.53
N HIS A 135 -8.34 6.40 -1.44
CA HIS A 135 -7.58 5.15 -1.40
C HIS A 135 -6.77 5.01 -0.12
N LYS A 136 -6.10 6.07 0.36
CA LYS A 136 -5.36 6.02 1.63
C LYS A 136 -6.27 5.78 2.84
N LEU A 137 -7.47 6.37 2.84
CA LEU A 137 -8.47 6.13 3.88
C LEU A 137 -8.90 4.65 3.89
N LEU A 138 -9.31 4.12 2.73
CA LEU A 138 -9.65 2.71 2.57
C LEU A 138 -8.44 1.81 2.89
N GLY A 139 -7.23 2.29 2.56
CA GLY A 139 -5.93 1.78 2.94
C GLY A 139 -5.81 1.48 4.43
N GLY A 140 -6.13 2.46 5.26
CA GLY A 140 -6.14 2.29 6.72
C GLY A 140 -7.14 1.23 7.18
N ILE A 141 -8.33 1.19 6.57
CA ILE A 141 -9.39 0.22 6.91
C ILE A 141 -8.95 -1.20 6.56
N HIS A 142 -8.55 -1.44 5.31
CA HIS A 142 -8.17 -2.80 4.90
C HIS A 142 -6.85 -3.26 5.54
N PHE A 143 -5.92 -2.34 5.82
CA PHE A 143 -4.70 -2.68 6.59
C PHE A 143 -5.02 -3.14 8.01
N THR A 144 -5.92 -2.44 8.69
CA THR A 144 -6.40 -2.84 10.03
C THR A 144 -7.05 -4.23 9.97
N GLY A 145 -7.89 -4.46 8.96
CA GLY A 145 -8.53 -5.75 8.74
C GLY A 145 -7.56 -6.90 8.46
N MET A 146 -6.47 -6.64 7.74
CA MET A 146 -5.42 -7.62 7.44
C MET A 146 -4.51 -7.95 8.63
N ILE A 147 -4.55 -7.16 9.69
CA ILE A 147 -3.95 -7.50 10.99
C ILE A 147 -4.97 -8.22 11.88
N LEU A 148 -6.19 -7.69 11.97
CA LEU A 148 -7.22 -8.20 12.87
C LEU A 148 -7.69 -9.61 12.47
N THR A 149 -7.91 -9.87 11.19
CA THR A 149 -8.50 -11.14 10.73
C THR A 149 -7.62 -12.35 11.05
N PRO A 150 -6.29 -12.34 10.81
CA PRO A 150 -5.40 -13.41 11.24
C PRO A 150 -5.32 -13.57 12.77
N LEU A 151 -5.31 -12.46 13.53
CA LEU A 151 -5.33 -12.53 15.00
C LEU A 151 -6.60 -13.21 15.53
N LEU A 152 -7.76 -12.90 14.94
CA LEU A 152 -9.01 -13.59 15.27
C LEU A 152 -8.94 -15.08 14.91
N ALA A 153 -8.25 -15.45 13.83
CA ALA A 153 -8.06 -16.85 13.45
C ALA A 153 -7.23 -17.61 14.50
N THR A 154 -6.11 -17.04 14.97
CA THR A 154 -5.28 -17.68 16.00
C THR A 154 -6.04 -17.80 17.32
N MET A 155 -6.82 -16.78 17.70
CA MET A 155 -7.69 -16.85 18.89
C MET A 155 -8.75 -17.96 18.81
N ILE A 156 -9.24 -18.29 17.61
CA ILE A 156 -10.18 -19.39 17.37
C ILE A 156 -9.45 -20.73 17.52
N GLU A 157 -8.26 -20.86 16.92
CA GLU A 157 -7.43 -22.07 16.96
C GLU A 157 -6.96 -22.41 18.38
N ASP A 158 -6.63 -21.41 19.20
CA ASP A 158 -6.15 -21.58 20.58
C ASP A 158 -7.27 -22.01 21.57
N GLN A 159 -8.54 -21.81 21.21
CA GLN A 159 -9.67 -22.19 22.07
C GLN A 159 -9.99 -23.69 21.93
N LYS A 160 -10.13 -24.40 23.06
CA LYS A 160 -10.59 -25.80 23.07
C LYS A 160 -11.95 -25.92 22.37
N GLY A 161 -12.05 -26.77 21.34
CA GLY A 161 -13.24 -26.90 20.50
C GLY A 161 -13.30 -25.92 19.32
N GLY A 162 -12.20 -25.20 19.05
CA GLY A 162 -12.04 -24.36 17.85
C GLY A 162 -12.83 -23.07 17.90
N GLY A 163 -13.01 -22.44 19.07
CA GLY A 163 -13.64 -21.13 19.22
C GLY A 163 -15.17 -21.13 19.27
N SER A 164 -15.74 -20.17 20.01
CA SER A 164 -17.20 -19.96 20.06
C SER A 164 -17.77 -19.55 18.70
N HIS A 165 -19.07 -19.78 18.48
CA HIS A 165 -19.75 -19.36 17.25
C HIS A 165 -19.59 -17.84 17.02
N THR A 166 -19.72 -17.04 18.08
CA THR A 166 -19.56 -15.59 18.02
C THR A 166 -18.20 -15.16 17.46
N ILE A 167 -17.09 -15.72 17.94
CA ILE A 167 -15.77 -15.31 17.44
C ILE A 167 -15.53 -15.78 16.00
N LYS A 168 -16.06 -16.95 15.62
CA LYS A 168 -16.07 -17.41 14.21
C LYS A 168 -16.83 -16.44 13.31
N THR A 169 -18.00 -15.97 13.75
CA THR A 169 -18.79 -14.96 13.03
C THR A 169 -18.03 -13.64 12.90
N VAL A 170 -17.39 -13.17 13.97
CA VAL A 170 -16.58 -11.93 13.93
C VAL A 170 -15.38 -12.07 12.98
N HIS A 171 -14.65 -13.18 13.02
CA HIS A 171 -13.56 -13.48 12.07
C HIS A 171 -14.04 -13.44 10.61
N MET A 172 -15.19 -14.07 10.33
CA MET A 172 -15.78 -14.12 9.00
C MET A 172 -16.19 -12.71 8.52
N ILE A 173 -16.93 -11.96 9.35
CA ILE A 173 -17.34 -10.58 9.05
C ILE A 173 -16.11 -9.71 8.79
N SER A 174 -15.08 -9.82 9.64
CA SER A 174 -13.81 -9.10 9.46
C SER A 174 -13.19 -9.41 8.09
N GLY A 175 -13.13 -10.68 7.69
CA GLY A 175 -12.64 -11.09 6.37
C GLY A 175 -13.42 -10.47 5.21
N TYR A 176 -14.76 -10.50 5.26
CA TYR A 176 -15.62 -9.87 4.26
C TYR A 176 -15.43 -8.36 4.19
N THR A 177 -15.51 -7.65 5.33
CA THR A 177 -15.35 -6.20 5.39
C THR A 177 -13.98 -5.76 4.87
N THR A 178 -12.92 -6.48 5.24
CA THR A 178 -11.56 -6.22 4.76
C THR A 178 -11.48 -6.37 3.24
N THR A 179 -12.05 -7.44 2.69
CA THR A 179 -12.05 -7.73 1.25
C THR A 179 -12.82 -6.69 0.46
N VAL A 180 -14.00 -6.26 0.96
CA VAL A 180 -14.80 -5.21 0.33
C VAL A 180 -14.06 -3.86 0.37
N ALA A 181 -13.48 -3.49 1.51
CA ALA A 181 -12.69 -2.26 1.63
C ALA A 181 -11.48 -2.26 0.68
N PHE A 182 -10.79 -3.39 0.56
CA PHE A 182 -9.69 -3.57 -0.38
C PHE A 182 -10.14 -3.44 -1.84
N ALA A 183 -11.24 -4.11 -2.22
CA ALA A 183 -11.80 -4.02 -3.57
C ALA A 183 -12.22 -2.58 -3.92
N ALA A 184 -12.87 -1.88 -2.99
CA ALA A 184 -13.22 -0.47 -3.15
C ALA A 184 -11.97 0.41 -3.33
N ALA A 185 -10.90 0.14 -2.57
CA ALA A 185 -9.63 0.88 -2.69
C ALA A 185 -9.00 0.71 -4.08
N MET A 186 -9.11 -0.48 -4.68
CA MET A 186 -8.65 -0.75 -6.05
C MET A 186 -9.50 -0.02 -7.09
N MET A 187 -10.82 -0.01 -6.93
CA MET A 187 -11.73 0.67 -7.87
C MET A 187 -11.48 2.18 -7.92
N VAL A 188 -11.30 2.82 -6.76
CA VAL A 188 -11.16 4.29 -6.69
C VAL A 188 -9.86 4.80 -7.34
N VAL A 189 -8.81 3.99 -7.43
CA VAL A 189 -7.53 4.40 -8.05
C VAL A 189 -7.47 4.06 -9.54
N THR A 190 -8.37 3.19 -10.01
CA THR A 190 -8.41 2.78 -11.42
C THR A 190 -9.20 3.78 -12.29
N PHE A 191 -9.96 4.71 -11.69
CA PHE A 191 -10.80 5.70 -12.36
C PHE A 191 -10.60 7.12 -11.80
#